data_AF-A0A6B9ZJ03-F1
#
_entry.id   AF-A0A6B9ZJ03-F1
#
_cell.length_a   1.000
_cell.length_b   1.000
_cell.length_c   1.000
_cell.angle_alpha   90.00
_cell.angle_beta   90.00
_cell.angle_gamma   90.00
#
_symmetry.space_group_name_H-M   'P 1'
#
loop_
_entity.id
_entity.type
_entity.pdbx_description
1 polymer ?
#
loop_
_entity_poly.entity_id
_entity_poly.type
_entity_poly.pdbx_seq_one_letter_code
_entity_poly.pdbx_strand_id
1 'polypeptide(L)'
;MAERKTNSSNYQNQSYLESKCPLNELLFTMSRRWTTDVLFCIEEGNNRFSGIREELAYITDHILSDRLKTLEKTGLITRHQFPGMPPKVTYSLTEHGVELCSLLGKLCDFSSVIYEDKAVTA
;
A
#
# COMPACT_ATOMS: atom_id res chain seq x y z
N MET A 1 -15.93 -9.25 12.74
CA MET A 1 -15.31 -9.42 11.41
C MET A 1 -16.23 -10.35 10.63
N ALA A 2 -16.85 -9.88 9.54
CA ALA A 2 -17.69 -10.76 8.73
C ALA A 2 -16.81 -11.87 8.14
N GLU A 3 -17.21 -13.13 8.33
CA GLU A 3 -16.51 -14.27 7.75
C GLU A 3 -16.45 -14.09 6.22
N ARG A 4 -15.24 -14.23 5.66
CA ARG A 4 -15.03 -14.04 4.23
C ARG A 4 -15.76 -15.17 3.50
N LYS A 5 -16.62 -14.83 2.53
CA LYS A 5 -17.34 -15.83 1.71
C LYS A 5 -16.35 -16.62 0.83
N THR A 6 -15.87 -17.75 1.36
CA THR A 6 -14.90 -18.63 0.68
C THR A 6 -15.47 -19.38 -0.51
N ASN A 7 -16.79 -19.47 -0.61
CA ASN A 7 -17.49 -20.17 -1.70
C ASN A 7 -17.80 -19.27 -2.91
N SER A 8 -17.36 -18.00 -2.89
CA SER A 8 -17.53 -17.12 -4.04
C SER A 8 -16.51 -17.46 -5.13
N SER A 9 -16.93 -17.40 -6.39
CA SER A 9 -16.03 -17.56 -7.54
C SER A 9 -14.84 -16.60 -7.47
N ASN A 10 -15.06 -15.37 -7.03
CA ASN A 10 -13.99 -14.39 -6.81
C ASN A 10 -12.94 -14.87 -5.80
N TYR A 11 -13.36 -15.44 -4.67
CA TYR A 11 -12.42 -15.96 -3.66
C TYR A 11 -11.63 -17.16 -4.19
N GLN A 12 -12.30 -18.08 -4.88
CA GLN A 12 -11.68 -19.27 -5.46
C GLN A 12 -10.66 -18.88 -6.54
N ASN A 13 -11.01 -17.95 -7.43
CA ASN A 13 -10.13 -17.43 -8.48
C ASN A 13 -8.89 -16.75 -7.88
N GLN A 14 -9.08 -15.90 -6.87
CA GLN A 14 -7.97 -15.27 -6.17
C GLN A 14 -7.03 -16.30 -5.55
N SER A 15 -7.56 -17.26 -4.78
CA SER A 15 -6.77 -18.30 -4.13
C SER A 15 -6.00 -19.16 -5.15
N TYR A 16 -6.62 -19.46 -6.29
CA TYR A 16 -5.96 -20.18 -7.38
C TYR A 16 -4.77 -19.40 -7.94
N LEU A 17 -4.95 -18.11 -8.24
CA LEU A 17 -3.86 -17.27 -8.77
C LEU A 17 -2.71 -17.12 -7.77
N GLU A 18 -3.02 -16.90 -6.49
CA GLU A 18 -2.04 -16.81 -5.40
C GLU A 18 -1.23 -18.11 -5.28
N SER A 19 -1.88 -19.28 -5.44
CA SER A 19 -1.19 -20.58 -5.42
C SER A 19 -0.24 -20.83 -6.60
N LYS A 20 -0.38 -20.08 -7.71
CA LYS A 20 0.41 -20.28 -8.92
C LYS A 20 1.75 -19.56 -8.88
N CYS A 21 1.79 -18.35 -8.33
CA CYS A 21 2.98 -17.52 -8.30
C CYS A 21 2.86 -16.46 -7.20
N PRO A 22 3.86 -16.32 -6.30
CA PRO A 22 3.86 -15.26 -5.28
C PRO A 22 3.72 -13.85 -5.83
N LEU A 23 4.17 -13.63 -7.07
CA LEU A 23 3.98 -12.36 -7.78
C LEU A 23 2.49 -11.97 -7.89
N ASN A 24 1.58 -12.94 -8.05
CA ASN A 24 0.16 -12.66 -8.13
C ASN A 24 -0.41 -12.08 -6.82
N GLU A 25 0.08 -12.56 -5.68
CA GLU A 25 -0.33 -12.02 -4.37
C GLU A 25 0.21 -10.60 -4.18
N LEU A 26 1.46 -10.35 -4.58
CA LEU A 26 2.05 -9.01 -4.57
C LEU A 26 1.26 -8.05 -5.47
N LEU A 27 1.03 -8.42 -6.73
CA LEU A 27 0.27 -7.61 -7.68
C LEU A 27 -1.15 -7.33 -7.20
N PHE A 28 -1.83 -8.33 -6.65
CA PHE A 28 -3.15 -8.16 -6.06
C PHE A 28 -3.15 -7.18 -4.88
N THR A 29 -2.11 -7.23 -4.03
CA THR A 29 -1.98 -6.32 -2.89
C THR A 29 -1.67 -4.90 -3.35
N MET A 30 -0.77 -4.73 -4.30
CA MET A 30 -0.38 -3.43 -4.86
C MET A 30 -1.50 -2.80 -5.69
N SER A 31 -2.29 -3.60 -6.42
CA SER A 31 -3.41 -3.10 -7.23
C SER A 31 -4.60 -2.62 -6.39
N ARG A 32 -4.62 -2.88 -5.08
CA ARG A 32 -5.66 -2.33 -4.20
C ARG A 32 -5.50 -0.83 -4.11
N ARG A 33 -6.61 -0.12 -4.32
CA ARG A 33 -6.66 1.35 -4.24
C ARG A 33 -5.96 1.87 -2.99
N TRP A 34 -5.09 2.86 -3.15
CA TRP A 34 -4.28 3.52 -2.13
C TRP A 34 -3.06 2.74 -1.59
N THR A 35 -2.85 1.46 -1.94
CA THR A 35 -1.71 0.71 -1.37
C THR A 35 -0.37 1.31 -1.77
N THR A 36 -0.17 1.53 -3.07
CA THR A 36 1.07 2.10 -3.62
C THR A 36 1.22 3.56 -3.23
N ASP A 37 0.15 4.36 -3.24
CA ASP A 37 0.19 5.77 -2.83
C ASP A 37 0.60 5.94 -1.37
N VAL A 38 0.09 5.09 -0.46
CA VAL A 38 0.51 5.09 0.95
C VAL A 38 1.99 4.73 1.09
N LEU A 39 2.48 3.77 0.29
CA LEU A 39 3.88 3.35 0.32
C LEU A 39 4.79 4.50 -0.15
N PHE A 40 4.48 5.14 -1.28
CA PHE A 40 5.22 6.30 -1.80
C PHE A 40 5.17 7.49 -0.86
N CYS A 41 4.01 7.77 -0.26
CA CYS A 41 3.87 8.83 0.73
C CYS A 41 4.83 8.63 1.92
N ILE A 42 5.01 7.39 2.40
CA ILE A 42 6.00 7.07 3.45
C ILE A 42 7.43 7.24 2.94
N GLU A 43 7.71 6.87 1.69
CA GLU A 43 9.01 7.08 1.04
C GLU A 43 9.39 8.56 0.96
N GLU A 44 8.42 9.42 0.64
CA GLU A 44 8.56 10.89 0.58
C GLU A 44 8.72 11.55 1.96
N GLY A 45 8.62 10.76 3.03
CA GLY A 45 8.89 11.20 4.41
C GLY A 45 7.64 11.47 5.25
N ASN A 46 6.44 11.29 4.71
CA ASN A 46 5.20 11.35 5.49
C ASN A 46 5.07 10.09 6.36
N ASN A 47 5.70 10.16 7.52
CA ASN A 47 5.84 9.01 8.43
C ASN A 47 4.75 8.92 9.50
N ARG A 48 3.73 9.79 9.50
CA ARG A 48 2.63 9.78 10.48
C ARG A 48 1.29 9.56 9.80
N PHE A 49 0.36 8.93 10.51
CA PHE A 49 -1.00 8.71 10.03
C PHE A 49 -1.66 10.01 9.54
N SER A 50 -1.57 11.09 10.32
CA SER A 50 -2.16 12.39 9.94
C SER A 50 -1.52 12.97 8.69
N GLY A 51 -0.19 12.91 8.57
CA GLY A 51 0.53 13.40 7.38
C GLY A 51 0.14 12.63 6.12
N ILE A 52 0.08 11.30 6.20
CA ILE A 52 -0.36 10.46 5.07
C ILE A 52 -1.83 10.77 4.71
N ARG A 53 -2.68 10.98 5.71
CA ARG A 53 -4.10 11.31 5.52
C ARG A 53 -4.31 12.68 4.89
N GLU A 54 -3.49 13.66 5.25
CA GLU A 54 -3.49 15.02 4.70
C GLU A 54 -3.01 15.02 3.26
N GLU A 55 -1.93 14.31 2.95
CA GLU A 55 -1.40 14.15 1.58
C GLU A 55 -2.42 13.45 0.67
N LEU A 56 -3.01 12.35 1.15
CA LEU A 56 -3.98 11.56 0.39
C LEU A 56 -5.42 12.03 0.65
N ALA A 57 -5.79 13.20 0.13
CA ALA A 57 -7.02 13.93 0.47
C ALA A 57 -8.32 13.09 0.53
N TYR A 58 -8.49 12.11 -0.37
CA TYR A 58 -9.71 11.30 -0.49
C TYR A 58 -9.65 9.92 0.19
N ILE A 59 -8.52 9.54 0.82
CA ILE A 59 -8.46 8.28 1.57
C ILE A 59 -9.30 8.41 2.84
N THR A 60 -10.04 7.37 3.23
CA THR A 60 -10.72 7.37 4.53
C THR A 60 -9.80 6.78 5.60
N ASP A 61 -9.99 7.17 6.86
CA ASP A 61 -9.19 6.66 7.98
C ASP A 61 -9.24 5.13 8.09
N HIS A 62 -10.42 4.56 7.81
CA HIS A 62 -10.60 3.11 7.77
C HIS A 62 -9.73 2.46 6.69
N ILE A 63 -9.72 3.02 5.47
CA ILE A 63 -8.92 2.48 4.37
C ILE A 63 -7.43 2.70 4.63
N LEU A 64 -7.01 3.86 5.13
CA LEU A 64 -5.61 4.12 5.48
C LEU A 64 -5.13 3.14 6.56
N SER A 65 -5.92 2.92 7.60
CA SER A 65 -5.60 1.94 8.66
C SER A 65 -5.46 0.52 8.09
N ASP A 66 -6.35 0.12 7.18
CA ASP A 66 -6.32 -1.18 6.51
C ASP A 66 -5.07 -1.34 5.62
N ARG A 67 -4.69 -0.29 4.88
CA ARG A 67 -3.48 -0.29 4.04
C ARG A 67 -2.21 -0.36 4.86
N LEU A 68 -2.09 0.45 5.91
CA LEU A 68 -0.93 0.42 6.81
C LEU A 68 -0.77 -0.97 7.46
N LYS A 69 -1.87 -1.56 7.95
CA LYS A 69 -1.83 -2.94 8.49
C LYS A 69 -1.43 -3.97 7.44
N THR A 70 -1.91 -3.83 6.22
CA THR A 70 -1.56 -4.73 5.11
C THR A 70 -0.07 -4.62 4.79
N LEU A 71 0.46 -3.41 4.61
CA LEU A 71 1.87 -3.15 4.31
C LEU A 71 2.80 -3.60 5.45
N GLU A 72 2.38 -3.44 6.70
CA GLU A 72 3.11 -3.92 7.88
C GLU A 72 3.15 -5.45 7.88
N LYS A 73 2.01 -6.11 7.65
CA LYS A 73 1.91 -7.57 7.60
C LYS A 73 2.74 -8.17 6.46
N THR A 74 2.85 -7.49 5.32
CA THR A 74 3.71 -7.92 4.21
C THR A 74 5.20 -7.62 4.43
N GLY A 75 5.57 -6.98 5.54
CA GLY A 75 6.96 -6.64 5.85
C GLY A 75 7.54 -5.52 4.99
N LEU A 76 6.69 -4.69 4.37
CA LEU A 76 7.11 -3.55 3.54
C LEU A 76 7.31 -2.28 4.36
N ILE A 77 6.59 -2.16 5.48
CA ILE A 77 6.75 -1.06 6.43
C ILE A 77 6.91 -1.60 7.85
N THR A 78 7.50 -0.79 8.72
CA THR A 78 7.54 -1.02 10.17
C THR A 78 6.79 0.09 10.89
N ARG A 79 5.92 -0.27 11.84
CA ARG A 79 5.25 0.66 12.74
C ARG A 79 6.08 0.85 14.00
N HIS A 80 6.46 2.09 14.27
CA HIS A 80 7.17 2.48 15.49
C HIS A 80 6.22 3.20 16.45
N GLN A 81 6.23 2.81 17.72
CA GLN A 81 5.45 3.46 18.77
C GLN A 81 6.40 4.05 19.80
N PHE A 82 6.34 5.36 19.95
CA PHE A 82 7.16 6.10 20.90
C PHE A 82 6.33 6.45 22.14
N PRO A 83 6.76 6.01 23.34
CA PRO A 83 6.12 6.41 24.58
C PRO A 83 6.28 7.92 24.81
N GLY A 84 5.25 8.55 25.39
CA GLY A 84 5.22 9.98 25.64
C GLY A 84 3.80 10.51 25.83
N MET A 85 3.68 11.81 26.09
CA MET A 85 2.39 12.49 26.20
C MET A 85 2.34 13.66 25.20
N PRO A 86 1.54 13.55 24.11
CA PRO A 86 0.80 12.38 23.66
C PRO A 86 1.72 11.28 23.07
N PRO A 87 1.31 10.00 23.07
CA PRO A 87 2.04 8.92 22.42
C PRO A 87 2.13 9.18 20.91
N LYS A 88 3.27 8.87 20.30
CA LYS A 88 3.51 9.09 18.87
C LYS A 88 3.66 7.76 18.14
N VAL A 89 3.05 7.66 16.98
CA VAL A 89 3.17 6.50 16.09
C VAL A 89 3.75 6.99 14.78
N THR A 90 4.78 6.30 14.28
CA THR A 90 5.33 6.55 12.95
C THR A 90 5.47 5.27 12.14
N TYR A 91 5.62 5.42 10.83
CA TYR A 91 5.81 4.36 9.87
C TYR A 91 7.09 4.62 9.08
N SER A 92 7.86 3.57 8.81
CA SER A 92 9.05 3.64 7.95
C SER A 92 9.05 2.48 6.97
N LEU A 93 9.59 2.67 5.78
CA LEU A 93 9.87 1.56 4.88
C LEU A 93 10.87 0.58 5.53
N THR A 94 10.71 -0.70 5.23
CA THR A 94 11.77 -1.71 5.44
C THR A 94 12.72 -1.70 4.25
N GLU A 95 13.80 -2.49 4.30
CA GLU A 95 14.67 -2.70 3.15
C GLU A 95 13.89 -3.21 1.93
N HIS A 96 12.99 -4.18 2.13
CA HIS A 96 12.09 -4.67 1.07
C HIS A 96 11.10 -3.61 0.60
N GLY A 97 10.63 -2.73 1.49
CA GLY A 97 9.78 -1.59 1.12
C GLY A 97 10.49 -0.62 0.17
N VAL A 98 11.74 -0.27 0.47
CA VAL A 98 12.58 0.59 -0.38
C VAL A 98 12.85 -0.08 -1.73
N GLU A 99 13.19 -1.36 -1.75
CA GLU A 99 13.40 -2.11 -2.99
C GLU A 99 12.13 -2.13 -3.85
N LEU A 100 10.97 -2.37 -3.25
CA LEU A 100 9.69 -2.38 -3.95
C LEU A 100 9.34 -1.00 -4.51
N CYS A 101 9.55 0.08 -3.76
CA CYS A 101 9.37 1.46 -4.25
C CYS A 101 10.21 1.72 -5.51
N SER A 102 11.48 1.30 -5.51
CA SER A 102 12.34 1.42 -6.70
C SER A 102 11.82 0.64 -7.91
N LEU A 103 11.29 -0.57 -7.70
CA LEU A 103 10.66 -1.36 -8.77
C LEU A 103 9.38 -0.71 -9.29
N LEU A 104 8.54 -0.18 -8.40
CA LEU A 104 7.33 0.55 -8.76
C LEU A 104 7.67 1.84 -9.52
N GLY A 105 8.73 2.55 -9.14
CA GLY A 105 9.23 3.72 -9.88
C GLY A 105 9.56 3.40 -11.34
N LYS A 106 10.23 2.27 -11.59
CA LYS A 106 10.47 1.79 -12.97
C LYS A 106 9.18 1.47 -13.73
N LEU A 107 8.16 0.96 -13.04
CA LEU A 107 6.85 0.73 -13.64
C LEU A 107 6.12 2.04 -13.93
N CYS A 108 6.28 3.07 -13.09
CA CYS A 108 5.81 4.43 -13.37
C CYS A 108 6.48 5.00 -14.62
N ASP A 109 7.80 4.88 -14.75
CA ASP A 109 8.52 5.32 -15.95
C ASP A 109 7.99 4.61 -17.20
N PHE A 110 7.83 3.28 -17.13
CA PHE A 110 7.28 2.49 -18.23
C PHE A 110 5.83 2.84 -18.55
N SER A 111 5.03 3.24 -17.56
CA SER A 111 3.61 3.57 -17.76
C SER A 111 3.41 4.69 -18.76
N SER A 112 4.35 5.65 -18.85
CA SER A 112 4.33 6.75 -19.82
C SER A 112 4.41 6.30 -21.29
N VAL A 113 4.89 5.07 -21.54
CA VAL A 113 4.94 4.47 -22.88
C VAL A 113 3.56 3.93 -23.29
N ILE A 114 2.74 3.51 -22.32
CA ILE A 114 1.44 2.86 -22.56
C ILE A 114 0.29 3.86 -22.42
N TYR A 115 0.39 4.74 -21.43
CA TYR A 115 -0.64 5.71 -21.09
C TYR A 115 -0.06 7.11 -21.31
N GLU A 116 -0.77 7.93 -22.07
CA GLU A 116 -0.48 9.36 -22.11
C GLU A 116 -0.55 9.91 -20.68
N ASP A 117 0.43 10.75 -20.35
CA ASP A 117 0.49 11.43 -19.07
C ASP A 117 -0.74 12.32 -18.97
N LYS A 118 -1.80 11.79 -18.34
CA LYS A 118 -2.96 12.59 -17.96
C LYS A 118 -2.48 13.39 -16.77
N ALA A 119 -1.76 14.47 -17.05
CA ALA A 119 -1.48 15.50 -16.08
C ALA A 119 -2.77 15.70 -15.29
N VAL A 120 -2.69 15.43 -13.99
CA VAL A 120 -3.79 15.61 -13.06
C VAL A 120 -4.14 17.10 -13.16
N THR A 121 -5.14 17.42 -13.97
CA THR A 121 -5.71 18.74 -14.03
C THR A 121 -6.38 18.93 -12.68
N ALA A 122 -5.64 19.60 -11.78
CA ALA A 122 -6.17 20.15 -10.54
C ALA A 122 -7.31 21.13 -10.85
#